data_AF-A0A4Y9ZLI6-F1
#
_entry.id   AF-A0A4Y9ZLI6-F1
#
_cell.length_a   1.000
_cell.length_b   1.000
_cell.length_c   1.000
_cell.angle_alpha   90.00
_cell.angle_beta   90.00
_cell.angle_gamma   90.00
#
_symmetry.space_group_name_H-M   'P 1'
#
loop_
_entity.id
_entity.type
_entity.pdbx_description
1 polymer ?
#
loop_
_entity_poly.entity_id
_entity_poly.type
_entity_poly.pdbx_seq_one_letter_code
_entity_poly.pdbx_strand_id
1 'polypeptide(L)'
;MALILSLPTEYPLETLQTYTLRNLDTNVSWPSEATFHGEKHLHAAGRIQIDVYRGKLTLSSDGPPLDVVCKIGFGKKAKDRVAHEASLYNGKLRHLQGVYIPICHGYFVGDADGESTGCLLVAYCGEPIREMLMRLPPTFKTGLIYALVAIHDAGVEHRDRGSSEYLGVQWTSNNYRL
;
A
#
# COMPACT_ATOMS: atom_id res chain seq x y z
N MET A 1 19.17 -5.48 1.02
CA MET A 1 18.32 -5.51 -0.19
C MET A 1 17.67 -4.16 -0.35
N ALA A 2 17.66 -3.61 -1.57
CA ALA A 2 17.21 -2.25 -1.85
C ALA A 2 16.02 -2.25 -2.82
N LEU A 3 15.15 -1.27 -2.66
CA LEU A 3 14.06 -0.92 -3.56
C LEU A 3 14.41 0.43 -4.20
N ILE A 4 14.49 0.45 -5.52
CA ILE A 4 14.60 1.69 -6.29
C ILE A 4 13.17 2.14 -6.62
N LEU A 5 12.84 3.36 -6.22
CA LEU A 5 11.48 3.88 -6.22
C LEU A 5 11.42 5.14 -7.08
N SER A 6 10.80 5.06 -8.26
CA SER A 6 10.69 6.18 -9.20
C SER A 6 9.27 6.72 -9.18
N LEU A 7 9.08 7.94 -8.66
CA LEU A 7 7.77 8.58 -8.50
C LEU A 7 7.65 9.82 -9.39
N PRO A 8 6.46 10.08 -9.98
CA PRO A 8 6.22 11.32 -10.72
C PRO A 8 6.18 12.52 -9.77
N THR A 9 6.89 13.59 -10.12
CA THR A 9 6.85 14.87 -9.39
C THR A 9 5.67 15.72 -9.83
N GLU A 10 5.02 16.43 -8.90
CA GLU A 10 3.91 17.34 -9.25
C GLU A 10 4.38 18.55 -10.07
N TYR A 11 5.62 19.03 -9.88
CA TYR A 11 6.23 20.12 -10.66
C TYR A 11 7.77 20.01 -10.69
N PRO A 12 8.44 20.25 -11.83
CA PRO A 12 7.90 20.43 -13.18
C PRO A 12 7.39 19.10 -13.78
N LEU A 13 6.46 19.22 -14.74
CA LEU A 13 5.89 18.08 -15.45
C LEU A 13 7.01 17.24 -16.09
N GLU A 14 6.98 15.93 -15.85
CA GLU A 14 7.79 14.87 -16.50
C GLU A 14 9.12 14.46 -15.86
N THR A 15 9.49 14.96 -14.67
CA THR A 15 10.63 14.39 -13.93
C THR A 15 10.20 13.24 -13.02
N LEU A 16 10.86 12.09 -13.15
CA LEU A 16 10.77 11.00 -12.17
C LEU A 16 11.82 11.25 -11.09
N GLN A 17 11.39 11.38 -9.85
CA GLN A 17 12.30 11.39 -8.72
C GLN A 17 12.55 9.97 -8.24
N THR A 18 13.82 9.61 -8.13
CA THR A 18 14.23 8.25 -7.77
C THR A 18 14.80 8.22 -6.36
N TYR A 19 14.25 7.33 -5.55
CA TYR A 19 14.66 7.08 -4.17
C TYR A 19 15.21 5.67 -4.05
N THR A 20 16.21 5.47 -3.19
CA THR A 20 16.69 4.14 -2.83
C THR A 20 16.35 3.85 -1.38
N LEU A 21 15.40 2.96 -1.16
CA LEU A 21 14.97 2.54 0.16
C LEU A 21 15.47 1.11 0.45
N ARG A 22 15.64 0.77 1.73
CA ARG A 22 16.14 -0.53 2.16
C ARG A 22 15.04 -1.31 2.86
N ASN A 23 14.95 -2.60 2.56
CA ASN A 23 14.06 -3.50 3.29
C ASN A 23 14.62 -3.71 4.71
N LEU A 24 13.79 -3.52 5.73
CA LEU A 24 14.15 -3.84 7.12
C LEU A 24 13.89 -5.30 7.49
N ASP A 25 13.05 -5.98 6.71
CA ASP A 25 12.70 -7.38 6.93
C ASP A 25 13.73 -8.27 6.25
N THR A 26 14.75 -8.70 7.00
CA THR A 26 15.84 -9.57 6.53
C THR A 26 15.40 -11.00 6.22
N ASN A 27 14.17 -11.37 6.62
CA ASN A 27 13.66 -12.74 6.53
C ASN A 27 12.92 -13.03 5.21
N VAL A 28 12.71 -12.02 4.37
CA VAL A 28 12.07 -12.19 3.07
C VAL A 28 13.16 -12.13 2.00
N SER A 29 13.27 -13.19 1.19
CA SER A 29 14.18 -13.25 0.03
C SER A 29 13.75 -12.21 -1.01
N TRP A 30 14.20 -10.97 -0.83
CA TRP A 30 14.01 -9.89 -1.79
C TRP A 30 15.13 -9.90 -2.82
N PRO A 31 14.82 -9.70 -4.11
CA PRO A 31 15.82 -9.62 -5.15
C PRO A 31 16.74 -8.41 -4.93
N SER A 32 17.97 -8.52 -5.41
CA SER A 32 18.99 -7.47 -5.23
C SER A 32 18.62 -6.13 -5.88
N GLU A 33 17.79 -6.18 -6.94
CA GLU A 33 17.42 -5.03 -7.77
C GLU A 33 15.91 -4.98 -8.02
N ALA A 34 15.13 -4.76 -6.96
CA ALA A 34 13.71 -4.49 -7.14
C ALA A 34 13.48 -3.02 -7.52
N THR A 35 12.63 -2.78 -8.51
CA THR A 35 12.28 -1.43 -8.95
C THR A 35 10.77 -1.22 -8.93
N PHE A 36 10.33 -0.09 -8.39
CA PHE A 36 8.95 0.37 -8.47
C PHE A 36 8.89 1.64 -9.33
N HIS A 37 8.01 1.61 -10.33
CA HIS A 37 7.70 2.76 -11.16
C HIS A 37 6.27 3.22 -10.88
N GLY A 38 6.12 4.41 -10.29
CA GLY A 38 4.82 5.04 -10.07
C GLY A 38 4.23 5.53 -11.39
N GLU A 39 2.97 5.18 -11.66
CA GLU A 39 2.25 5.56 -12.89
C GLU A 39 1.16 6.60 -12.60
N LYS A 40 0.52 6.51 -11.42
CA LYS A 40 -0.62 7.36 -11.07
C LYS A 40 -0.58 7.72 -9.59
N HIS A 41 -0.59 9.01 -9.28
CA HIS A 41 -0.83 9.51 -7.93
C HIS A 41 -2.32 9.32 -7.59
N LEU A 42 -2.61 8.50 -6.58
CA LEU A 42 -3.96 8.16 -6.15
C LEU A 42 -4.48 9.12 -5.07
N HIS A 43 -3.61 9.55 -4.15
CA HIS A 43 -4.01 10.39 -3.03
C HIS A 43 -2.81 11.04 -2.32
N ALA A 44 -2.93 12.33 -2.02
CA ALA A 44 -2.11 13.03 -1.02
C ALA A 44 -2.99 13.34 0.20
N ALA A 45 -2.61 12.84 1.37
CA ALA A 45 -3.30 13.21 2.61
C ALA A 45 -2.83 14.61 3.04
N GLY A 46 -3.56 15.68 2.70
CA GLY A 46 -3.10 17.07 2.90
C GLY A 46 -2.76 17.53 4.34
N ARG A 47 -2.85 16.65 5.36
CA ARG A 47 -2.42 16.93 6.75
C ARG A 47 -1.27 16.04 7.24
N ILE A 48 -1.01 14.93 6.58
CA ILE A 48 0.03 13.96 6.91
C ILE A 48 0.72 13.64 5.60
N GLN A 49 2.03 13.92 5.49
CA GLN A 49 2.85 13.74 4.27
C GLN A 49 2.94 12.25 3.85
N ILE A 50 1.80 11.65 3.53
CA ILE A 50 1.64 10.29 3.02
C ILE A 50 0.98 10.41 1.66
N ASP A 51 1.72 9.96 0.66
CA ASP A 51 1.29 9.89 -0.71
C ASP A 51 1.09 8.43 -1.12
N VAL A 52 0.09 8.21 -1.96
CA VAL A 52 -0.29 6.89 -2.45
C VAL A 52 -0.19 6.87 -3.96
N TYR A 53 0.63 5.97 -4.50
CA TYR A 53 0.84 5.81 -5.94
C TYR A 53 0.44 4.41 -6.36
N ARG A 54 -0.21 4.28 -7.51
CA ARG A 54 -0.28 3.00 -8.24
C ARG A 54 0.89 2.91 -9.20
N GLY A 55 1.46 1.73 -9.36
CA GLY A 55 2.56 1.53 -10.30
C GLY A 55 2.92 0.06 -10.51
N LYS A 56 4.06 -0.14 -11.14
CA LYS A 56 4.60 -1.46 -11.48
C LYS A 56 5.82 -1.78 -10.63
N LEU A 57 5.81 -2.95 -10.00
CA LEU A 57 6.94 -3.50 -9.26
C LEU A 57 7.60 -4.60 -10.08
N THR A 58 8.86 -4.39 -10.44
CA THR A 58 9.70 -5.38 -11.13
C THR A 58 10.65 -5.99 -10.11
N LEU A 59 10.54 -7.31 -9.92
CA LEU A 59 11.36 -8.07 -8.97
C LEU A 59 12.56 -8.75 -9.65
N SER A 60 12.44 -9.07 -10.92
CA SER A 60 13.49 -9.68 -11.73
C SER A 60 13.31 -9.23 -13.17
N SER A 61 14.41 -9.08 -13.91
CA SER A 61 14.37 -8.66 -15.32
C SER A 61 13.55 -9.60 -16.22
N ASP A 62 13.45 -10.88 -15.84
CA ASP A 62 12.75 -11.91 -16.63
C ASP A 62 11.30 -12.17 -16.17
N GLY A 63 10.86 -11.53 -15.09
CA GLY A 63 9.53 -11.74 -14.50
C GLY A 63 8.53 -10.68 -14.96
N PRO A 64 7.23 -11.01 -15.08
CA PRO A 64 6.22 -9.99 -15.33
C PRO A 64 6.14 -9.01 -14.15
N PRO A 65 6.00 -7.70 -14.41
CA PRO A 65 5.85 -6.72 -13.34
C PRO A 65 4.52 -6.92 -12.60
N LEU A 66 4.55 -6.71 -11.28
CA LEU A 66 3.39 -6.76 -10.42
C LEU A 66 2.68 -5.40 -10.40
N ASP A 67 1.35 -5.39 -10.41
CA ASP A 67 0.56 -4.16 -10.21
C ASP A 67 0.42 -3.91 -8.70
N VAL A 68 0.99 -2.82 -8.21
CA VAL A 68 1.08 -2.53 -6.78
C VAL A 68 0.71 -1.10 -6.45
N VAL A 69 0.32 -0.89 -5.20
CA VAL A 69 0.17 0.40 -4.56
C VAL A 69 1.39 0.65 -3.67
N CYS A 70 2.02 1.79 -3.87
CA CYS A 70 3.07 2.34 -3.03
C CYS A 70 2.50 3.42 -2.12
N LYS A 71 2.48 3.18 -0.82
CA LYS A 71 2.18 4.19 0.20
C LYS A 71 3.49 4.67 0.80
N ILE A 72 3.86 5.91 0.50
CA ILE A 72 5.12 6.53 0.95
C ILE A 72 4.81 7.65 1.94
N GLY A 73 5.50 7.65 3.07
CA GLY A 73 5.36 8.65 4.12
C GLY A 73 6.67 9.39 4.36
N PHE A 74 6.66 10.71 4.20
CA PHE A 74 7.79 11.61 4.42
C PHE A 74 7.78 12.17 5.84
N GLY A 75 8.95 12.21 6.47
CA GLY A 75 9.11 12.66 7.84
C GLY A 75 8.67 11.63 8.88
N LYS A 76 9.15 11.83 10.12
CA LYS A 76 9.05 10.84 11.21
C LYS A 76 7.61 10.38 11.49
N LYS A 77 6.65 11.32 11.57
CA LYS A 77 5.24 10.99 11.90
C LYS A 77 4.57 10.16 10.81
N ALA A 78 4.79 10.49 9.54
CA ALA A 78 4.23 9.74 8.42
C ALA A 78 4.87 8.36 8.33
N LYS A 79 6.20 8.29 8.44
CA LYS A 79 6.95 7.03 8.50
C LYS A 79 6.45 6.11 9.60
N ASP A 80 6.25 6.61 10.81
CA ASP A 80 5.76 5.80 11.95
C ASP A 80 4.35 5.24 11.69
N ARG A 81 3.49 5.98 10.99
CA ARG A 81 2.15 5.50 10.58
C ARG A 81 2.23 4.40 9.52
N VAL A 82 3.06 4.59 8.50
CA VAL A 82 3.29 3.55 7.47
C VAL A 82 3.92 2.30 8.10
N ALA A 83 4.85 2.48 9.04
CA ALA A 83 5.47 1.38 9.78
C ALA A 83 4.44 0.62 10.64
N HIS A 84 3.54 1.34 11.31
CA HIS A 84 2.47 0.73 12.09
C HIS A 84 1.57 -0.13 11.20
N GLU A 85 1.16 0.38 10.04
CA GLU A 85 0.37 -0.38 9.09
C GLU A 85 1.11 -1.63 8.57
N ALA A 86 2.39 -1.49 8.20
CA ALA A 86 3.23 -2.62 7.79
C ALA A 86 3.30 -3.72 8.87
N SER A 87 3.38 -3.33 10.16
CA SER A 87 3.37 -4.27 11.27
C SER A 87 2.06 -5.05 11.41
N LEU A 88 0.93 -4.46 11.00
CA LEU A 88 -0.35 -5.15 10.98
C LEU A 88 -0.38 -6.20 9.87
N TYR A 89 0.07 -5.85 8.66
CA TYR A 89 0.21 -6.79 7.55
C TYR A 89 1.13 -7.97 7.90
N ASN A 90 2.31 -7.71 8.47
CA ASN A 90 3.29 -8.75 8.79
C ASN A 90 2.94 -9.54 10.08
N GLY A 91 2.06 -9.00 10.92
CA GLY A 91 1.61 -9.61 12.16
C GLY A 91 0.18 -10.11 12.10
N LYS A 92 -0.73 -9.39 12.78
CA LYS A 92 -2.12 -9.82 13.02
C LYS A 92 -2.88 -10.16 11.74
N LEU A 93 -2.65 -9.44 10.65
CA LEU A 93 -3.39 -9.57 9.40
C LEU A 93 -2.73 -10.53 8.39
N ARG A 94 -1.58 -11.13 8.73
CA ARG A 94 -0.80 -11.98 7.81
C ARG A 94 -1.63 -13.08 7.16
N HIS A 95 -2.52 -13.70 7.92
CA HIS A 95 -3.37 -14.81 7.45
C HIS A 95 -4.58 -14.38 6.59
N LEU A 96 -4.84 -13.08 6.47
CA LEU A 96 -5.96 -12.53 5.69
C LEU A 96 -5.51 -12.01 4.32
N GLN A 97 -4.20 -11.89 4.10
CA GLN A 97 -3.63 -11.37 2.85
C GLN A 97 -3.97 -12.27 1.66
N GLY A 98 -4.37 -11.65 0.55
CA GLY A 98 -4.78 -12.34 -0.67
C GLY A 98 -6.19 -12.92 -0.65
N VAL A 99 -6.88 -12.86 0.50
CA VAL A 99 -8.28 -13.30 0.64
C VAL A 99 -9.19 -12.10 0.93
N TYR A 100 -8.93 -11.39 2.02
CA TYR A 100 -9.76 -10.27 2.47
C TYR A 100 -9.06 -8.92 2.38
N ILE A 101 -7.73 -8.93 2.36
CA ILE A 101 -6.91 -7.71 2.24
C ILE A 101 -5.81 -7.90 1.19
N PRO A 102 -5.23 -6.80 0.68
CA PRO A 102 -4.12 -6.87 -0.27
C PRO A 102 -2.92 -7.68 0.25
N ILE A 103 -2.16 -8.28 -0.67
CA ILE A 103 -0.87 -8.89 -0.34
C ILE A 103 0.14 -7.77 -0.08
N CYS A 104 0.81 -7.80 1.06
CA CYS A 104 1.95 -6.95 1.38
C CYS A 104 3.20 -7.55 0.74
N HIS A 105 3.82 -6.80 -0.16
CA HIS A 105 5.08 -7.19 -0.78
C HIS A 105 6.27 -6.84 0.14
N GLY A 106 6.21 -5.71 0.84
CA GLY A 106 7.23 -5.35 1.82
C GLY A 106 7.14 -3.93 2.34
N TYR A 107 7.93 -3.66 3.38
CA TYR A 107 8.12 -2.34 3.98
C TYR A 107 9.58 -1.91 3.89
N PHE A 108 9.80 -0.68 3.44
CA PHE A 108 11.10 -0.13 3.12
C PHE A 108 11.30 1.20 3.83
N VAL A 109 12.53 1.47 4.25
CA VAL A 109 12.90 2.75 4.87
C VAL A 109 14.14 3.32 4.22
N GLY A 110 14.26 4.63 4.29
CA GLY A 110 15.44 5.35 3.86
C GLY A 110 15.29 6.82 4.16
N ASP A 111 16.11 7.62 3.49
CA ASP A 111 16.01 9.06 3.53
C ASP A 111 15.68 9.54 2.11
N ALA A 112 14.66 10.38 1.99
CA ALA A 112 14.22 11.00 0.75
C ALA A 112 14.22 12.52 0.98
N ASP A 113 14.95 13.27 0.16
CA ASP A 113 15.05 14.73 0.26
C ASP A 113 15.45 15.25 1.66
N GLY A 114 16.27 14.49 2.37
CA GLY A 114 16.72 14.83 3.72
C GLY A 114 15.69 14.53 4.82
N GLU A 115 14.53 13.96 4.48
CA GLU A 115 13.51 13.51 5.42
C GLU A 115 13.50 12.00 5.57
N SER A 116 13.27 11.52 6.80
CA SER A 116 13.16 10.08 7.05
C SER A 116 11.87 9.54 6.46
N THR A 117 12.00 8.53 5.60
CA THR A 117 10.92 8.06 4.75
C THR A 117 10.63 6.59 4.97
N GLY A 118 9.34 6.24 4.96
CA GLY A 118 8.85 4.87 5.01
C GLY A 118 7.95 4.58 3.81
N CYS A 119 8.11 3.41 3.20
CA CYS A 119 7.32 2.97 2.05
C CYS A 119 6.74 1.57 2.32
N LEU A 120 5.45 1.42 2.09
CA LEU A 120 4.74 0.13 2.08
C LEU A 120 4.28 -0.18 0.66
N LEU A 121 4.63 -1.37 0.16
CA LEU A 121 4.15 -1.89 -1.12
C LEU A 121 3.10 -2.98 -0.89
N VAL A 122 1.91 -2.80 -1.45
CA VAL A 122 0.82 -3.79 -1.41
C VAL A 122 0.25 -4.05 -2.80
N ALA A 123 -0.35 -5.21 -3.04
CA ALA A 123 -1.00 -5.54 -4.31
C ALA A 123 -2.10 -4.51 -4.66
N TYR A 124 -2.19 -4.14 -5.93
CA TYR A 124 -3.29 -3.33 -6.42
C TYR A 124 -4.54 -4.17 -6.61
N CYS A 125 -5.61 -3.80 -5.89
CA CYS A 125 -6.85 -4.59 -5.84
C CYS A 125 -7.99 -4.00 -6.68
N GLY A 126 -7.80 -2.87 -7.36
CA GLY A 126 -8.82 -2.19 -8.16
C GLY A 126 -9.09 -0.75 -7.73
N GLU A 127 -10.20 -0.18 -8.22
CA GLU A 127 -10.54 1.23 -7.93
C GLU A 127 -11.41 1.34 -6.66
N PRO A 128 -11.27 2.43 -5.88
CA PRO A 128 -12.09 2.66 -4.69
C PRO A 128 -13.59 2.65 -5.01
N ILE A 129 -14.38 2.05 -4.13
CA ILE A 129 -15.85 2.10 -4.23
C ILE A 129 -16.32 3.54 -4.02
N ARG A 130 -17.01 4.11 -5.02
CA ARG A 130 -17.59 5.47 -4.95
C ARG A 130 -19.08 5.47 -4.62
N GLU A 131 -19.70 4.30 -4.64
CA GLU A 131 -21.12 4.13 -4.41
C GLU A 131 -21.42 3.97 -2.91
N MET A 132 -22.59 4.42 -2.49
CA MET A 132 -23.08 4.12 -1.14
C MET A 132 -23.24 2.61 -0.96
N LEU A 133 -22.89 2.08 0.20
CA LEU A 133 -23.00 0.65 0.55
C LEU A 133 -24.37 0.03 0.18
N MET A 134 -25.45 0.81 0.34
CA MET A 134 -26.82 0.38 0.01
C MET A 134 -27.00 0.02 -1.47
N ARG A 135 -26.24 0.67 -2.37
CA ARG A 135 -26.32 0.53 -3.83
C ARG A 135 -25.43 -0.59 -4.38
N LEU A 136 -24.55 -1.18 -3.56
CA LEU A 136 -23.68 -2.26 -3.98
C LEU A 136 -24.47 -3.57 -4.22
N PRO A 137 -23.95 -4.51 -5.03
CA PRO A 137 -24.54 -5.83 -5.18
C PRO A 137 -24.60 -6.58 -3.83
N PRO A 138 -25.65 -7.39 -3.56
CA PRO A 138 -25.76 -8.15 -2.30
C PRO A 138 -24.57 -9.07 -2.01
N THR A 139 -24.03 -9.73 -3.04
CA THR A 139 -22.84 -10.59 -2.94
C THR A 139 -21.60 -9.80 -2.50
N PHE A 140 -21.41 -8.60 -3.07
CA PHE A 140 -20.32 -7.70 -2.69
C PHE A 140 -20.44 -7.25 -1.24
N LYS A 141 -21.63 -6.82 -0.79
CA LYS A 141 -21.86 -6.44 0.61
C LYS A 141 -21.51 -7.57 1.57
N THR A 142 -21.92 -8.79 1.22
CA THR A 142 -21.66 -9.98 2.02
C THR A 142 -20.16 -10.22 2.15
N GLY A 143 -19.41 -10.14 1.04
CA GLY A 143 -17.95 -10.23 1.05
C GLY A 143 -17.29 -9.15 1.91
N LEU A 144 -17.75 -7.90 1.80
CA LEU A 144 -17.26 -6.78 2.61
C LEU A 144 -17.48 -7.01 4.12
N ILE A 145 -18.65 -7.51 4.51
CA ILE A 145 -18.93 -7.82 5.92
C ILE A 145 -18.03 -8.96 6.41
N TYR A 146 -17.83 -10.02 5.63
CA TYR A 146 -16.90 -11.10 6.02
C TYR A 146 -15.47 -10.59 6.20
N ALA A 147 -15.01 -9.72 5.30
CA ALA A 147 -13.68 -9.15 5.41
C ALA A 147 -13.53 -8.26 6.66
N LEU A 148 -14.54 -7.43 6.98
CA LEU A 148 -14.55 -6.62 8.19
C LEU A 148 -14.56 -7.47 9.47
N VAL A 149 -15.40 -8.53 9.50
CA VAL A 149 -15.44 -9.47 10.62
C VAL A 149 -14.09 -10.14 10.81
N ALA A 150 -13.47 -10.65 9.73
CA ALA A 150 -12.16 -11.30 9.81
C ALA A 150 -11.05 -10.35 10.33
N ILE A 151 -11.08 -9.07 9.92
CA ILE A 151 -10.14 -8.06 10.43
C ILE A 151 -10.36 -7.81 11.93
N HIS A 152 -11.63 -7.71 12.37
CA HIS A 152 -11.97 -7.54 13.78
C HIS A 152 -11.58 -8.77 14.62
N ASP A 153 -11.81 -9.98 14.12
CA ASP A 153 -11.43 -11.23 14.77
C ASP A 153 -9.91 -11.37 14.92
N ALA A 154 -9.14 -10.81 13.97
CA ALA A 154 -7.68 -10.68 14.08
C ALA A 154 -7.24 -9.63 15.14
N GLY A 155 -8.19 -8.99 15.83
CA GLY A 155 -7.93 -8.00 16.88
C GLY A 155 -7.40 -6.67 16.33
N VAL A 156 -7.84 -6.29 15.13
CA VAL A 156 -7.53 -5.02 14.47
C VAL A 156 -8.82 -4.25 14.24
N GLU A 157 -8.86 -2.98 14.66
CA GLU A 157 -10.01 -2.11 14.41
C GLU A 157 -9.80 -1.32 13.11
N HIS A 158 -10.77 -1.37 12.20
CA HIS A 158 -10.81 -0.47 11.05
C HIS A 158 -11.34 0.90 11.49
N ARG A 159 -10.49 1.75 12.05
CA ARG A 159 -10.88 3.11 12.47
C ARG A 159 -10.95 4.06 11.29
N ASP A 160 -12.15 4.26 10.75
CA ASP A 160 -12.46 5.39 9.87
C ASP A 160 -12.83 6.61 10.72
N ARG A 161 -11.82 7.35 11.19
CA ARG A 161 -12.03 8.69 11.76
C ARG A 161 -11.69 9.73 10.73
N GLY A 162 -12.49 9.81 9.67
CA GLY A 162 -12.49 10.90 8.70
C GLY A 162 -11.23 10.92 7.83
N SER A 163 -11.39 10.49 6.58
CA SER A 163 -10.36 10.23 5.56
C SER A 163 -9.59 8.93 5.82
N SER A 164 -9.94 7.87 5.10
CA SER A 164 -9.10 6.79 4.51
C SER A 164 -7.73 6.40 5.17
N GLU A 165 -7.50 6.55 6.47
CA GLU A 165 -6.12 6.74 6.94
C GLU A 165 -5.47 5.62 7.77
N TYR A 166 -6.19 4.63 8.33
CA TYR A 166 -5.54 3.72 9.31
C TYR A 166 -5.42 2.25 8.93
N LEU A 167 -6.06 1.84 7.84
CA LEU A 167 -5.72 0.61 7.13
C LEU A 167 -5.88 0.94 5.65
N GLY A 168 -4.82 0.88 4.87
CA GLY A 168 -4.84 1.00 3.41
C GLY A 168 -5.55 -0.16 2.72
N VAL A 169 -6.56 -0.77 3.37
CA VAL A 169 -7.56 -1.58 2.69
C VAL A 169 -8.46 -0.59 1.96
N GLN A 170 -7.96 -0.05 0.84
CA GLN A 170 -8.85 0.48 -0.17
C GLN A 170 -9.73 -0.70 -0.58
N TRP A 171 -10.99 -0.68 -0.16
CA TRP A 171 -11.98 -1.62 -0.62
C TRP A 171 -12.24 -1.30 -2.09
N THR A 172 -11.83 -2.21 -2.95
CA THR A 172 -11.87 -2.04 -4.39
C THR A 172 -12.84 -3.04 -5.00
N SER A 173 -13.45 -2.66 -6.13
CA SER A 173 -14.46 -3.48 -6.82
C SER A 173 -13.95 -4.86 -7.26
N ASN A 174 -12.64 -5.06 -7.38
CA ASN A 174 -12.02 -6.28 -7.90
C ASN A 174 -11.59 -7.30 -6.82
N ASN A 175 -11.72 -6.99 -5.52
CA ASN A 175 -11.35 -7.90 -4.42
C ASN A 175 -12.28 -9.12 -4.25
N TYR A 176 -13.30 -9.26 -5.10
CA TYR A 176 -14.29 -10.33 -4.99
C TYR A 176 -14.50 -11.00 -6.34
N ARG A 177 -13.46 -11.67 -6.84
CA ARG A 177 -13.67 -12.82 -7.74
C ARG A 177 -13.84 -14.05 -6.86
N LEU A 178 -15.11 -14.38 -6.56
CA LEU A 178 -15.49 -15.76 -6.26
C LEU A 178 -15.51 -16.54 -7.58
#